data_AF-A0A6L6X6J2-F1
#
_entry.id   AF-A0A6L6X6J2-F1
#
_cell.length_a   1.000
_cell.length_b   1.000
_cell.length_c   1.000
_cell.angle_alpha   90.00
_cell.angle_beta   90.00
_cell.angle_gamma   90.00
#
_symmetry.space_group_name_H-M   'P 1'
#
loop_
_entity.id
_entity.type
_entity.pdbx_description
1 polymer ?
#
loop_
_entity_poly.entity_id
_entity_poly.type
_entity_poly.pdbx_seq_one_letter_code
_entity_poly.pdbx_strand_id
1 'polypeptide(L)'
;MNLTVSTHKIPGYGPTLRTAKQLAPQAVRLVERAVPGRMPDVELILTDPRGLAELGTAADAELAGVLDRRTRSRIERAALRLARDASGRAVPRANGSVLVLVNVDQHRTPAHFAVTLVHELVHAMQFSRKNVAEQVGRDARAQFGVERQSRRQARAFARLVEQHEQEAYGHEYLADQLIPGATASAAA
;
A
#
# COMPACT_ATOMS: atom_id res chain seq x y z
N MET A 1 -7.51 4.83 15.85
CA MET A 1 -7.24 4.25 14.52
C MET A 1 -8.29 3.18 14.30
N ASN A 2 -9.00 3.29 13.18
CA ASN A 2 -9.91 2.29 12.68
C ASN A 2 -9.16 1.40 11.67
N LEU A 3 -9.28 0.09 11.84
CA LEU A 3 -8.76 -0.90 10.89
C LEU A 3 -9.93 -1.69 10.33
N THR A 4 -10.12 -1.64 9.01
CA THR A 4 -11.07 -2.50 8.31
C THR A 4 -10.32 -3.49 7.44
N VAL A 5 -10.81 -4.72 7.36
CA VAL A 5 -10.22 -5.78 6.52
C VAL A 5 -11.33 -6.44 5.70
N SER A 6 -11.22 -6.34 4.39
CA SER A 6 -12.21 -6.84 3.44
C SER A 6 -11.57 -7.47 2.19
N THR A 7 -12.41 -7.94 1.27
CA THR A 7 -11.99 -8.51 -0.02
C THR A 7 -12.63 -7.72 -1.16
N HIS A 8 -11.94 -7.62 -2.29
CA HIS A 8 -12.51 -7.04 -3.50
C HIS A 8 -12.41 -8.00 -4.68
N LYS A 9 -13.57 -8.41 -5.20
CA LYS A 9 -13.75 -9.24 -6.42
C LYS A 9 -12.94 -10.55 -6.47
N ILE A 10 -12.61 -11.11 -5.31
CA ILE A 10 -11.88 -12.39 -5.18
C ILE A 10 -12.73 -13.46 -4.45
N PRO A 11 -13.58 -14.24 -5.16
CA PRO A 11 -14.39 -15.26 -4.53
C PRO A 11 -13.52 -16.42 -3.97
N GLY A 12 -13.97 -17.07 -2.90
CA GLY A 12 -13.31 -18.27 -2.35
C GLY A 12 -12.16 -18.02 -1.37
N TYR A 13 -11.71 -16.78 -1.17
CA TYR A 13 -10.59 -16.44 -0.29
C TYR A 13 -10.95 -16.29 1.21
N GLY A 14 -11.98 -17.01 1.67
CA GLY A 14 -12.45 -16.96 3.06
C GLY A 14 -11.36 -17.29 4.11
N PRO A 15 -10.56 -18.36 3.94
CA PRO A 15 -9.43 -18.65 4.81
C PRO A 15 -8.41 -17.50 4.87
N THR A 16 -8.00 -16.96 3.72
CA THR A 16 -7.04 -15.84 3.64
C THR A 16 -7.59 -14.59 4.33
N LEU A 17 -8.88 -14.28 4.16
CA LEU A 17 -9.53 -13.17 4.85
C LEU A 17 -9.54 -13.35 6.38
N ARG A 18 -9.77 -14.57 6.87
CA ARG A 18 -9.70 -14.84 8.33
C ARG A 18 -8.29 -14.64 8.86
N THR A 19 -7.28 -15.17 8.16
CA THR A 19 -5.88 -14.96 8.51
C THR A 19 -5.52 -13.47 8.52
N ALA A 20 -5.92 -12.72 7.49
CA ALA A 20 -5.69 -11.28 7.43
C ALA A 20 -6.35 -10.54 8.60
N LYS A 21 -7.60 -10.87 8.94
CA LYS A 21 -8.30 -10.29 10.11
C LYS A 21 -7.63 -10.59 11.44
N GLN A 22 -6.98 -11.75 11.57
CA GLN A 22 -6.25 -12.13 12.77
C GLN A 22 -4.89 -11.42 12.89
N LEU A 23 -4.16 -11.32 11.77
CA LEU A 23 -2.80 -10.77 11.76
C LEU A 23 -2.77 -9.24 11.71
N ALA A 24 -3.66 -8.60 10.97
CA ALA A 24 -3.61 -7.15 10.75
C ALA A 24 -3.65 -6.30 12.03
N PRO A 25 -4.51 -6.57 13.03
CA PRO A 25 -4.47 -5.82 14.28
C PRO A 25 -3.13 -5.94 15.03
N GLN A 26 -2.47 -7.10 14.93
CA GLN A 26 -1.16 -7.34 15.56
C GLN A 26 -0.05 -6.62 14.80
N ALA A 27 -0.06 -6.74 13.47
CA ALA A 27 0.90 -6.09 12.59
C ALA A 27 0.89 -4.58 12.78
N VAL A 28 -0.31 -3.98 12.85
CA VAL A 28 -0.46 -2.55 13.12
C VAL A 28 0.18 -2.15 14.44
N ARG A 29 -0.05 -2.90 15.53
CA ARG A 29 0.55 -2.58 16.84
C ARG A 29 2.07 -2.69 16.84
N LEU A 30 2.63 -3.65 16.10
CA LEU A 30 4.07 -3.79 15.97
C LEU A 30 4.67 -2.61 15.22
N VAL A 31 4.09 -2.29 14.06
CA VAL A 31 4.55 -1.18 13.21
C VAL A 31 4.38 0.18 13.93
N GLU A 32 3.26 0.40 14.61
CA GLU A 32 2.98 1.64 15.37
C GLU A 32 4.02 1.89 16.48
N ARG A 33 4.58 0.83 17.07
CA ARG A 33 5.63 0.95 18.10
C ARG A 33 7.03 1.13 17.54
N ALA A 34 7.29 0.60 16.35
CA ALA A 34 8.62 0.55 15.75
C ALA A 34 8.90 1.74 14.82
N VAL A 35 7.89 2.24 14.11
CA VAL A 35 8.03 3.27 13.10
C VAL A 35 7.60 4.63 13.66
N PRO A 36 8.42 5.69 13.56
CA PRO A 36 8.01 7.03 13.99
C PRO A 36 6.81 7.56 13.19
N GLY A 37 5.78 8.03 13.90
CA GLY A 37 4.58 8.62 13.33
C GLY A 37 3.34 8.30 14.16
N ARG A 38 2.16 8.41 13.52
CA ARG A 38 0.89 7.94 14.08
C ARG A 38 0.19 7.11 13.03
N MET A 39 -0.21 5.88 13.38
CA MET A 39 -0.91 5.02 12.42
C MET A 39 -2.24 5.69 12.00
N PRO A 40 -2.42 6.01 10.70
CA PRO A 40 -3.69 6.54 10.22
C PRO A 40 -4.77 5.45 10.29
N ASP A 41 -6.02 5.82 10.01
CA ASP A 41 -7.04 4.81 9.76
C ASP A 41 -6.65 4.00 8.51
N VAL A 42 -6.76 2.67 8.59
CA VAL A 42 -6.31 1.75 7.54
C VAL A 42 -7.49 0.94 7.02
N GLU A 43 -7.71 1.00 5.71
CA GLU A 43 -8.57 0.08 4.99
C GLU A 43 -7.70 -0.95 4.25
N LEU A 44 -7.68 -2.19 4.75
CA LEU A 44 -6.98 -3.31 4.13
C LEU A 44 -7.93 -4.09 3.21
N ILE A 45 -7.60 -4.15 1.93
CA ILE A 45 -8.37 -4.89 0.93
C ILE A 45 -7.49 -5.98 0.31
N LEU A 46 -7.94 -7.22 0.48
CA LEU A 46 -7.40 -8.36 -0.24
C LEU A 46 -8.01 -8.40 -1.65
N THR A 47 -7.17 -8.47 -2.67
CA THR A 47 -7.61 -8.42 -4.06
C THR A 47 -6.63 -9.11 -5.00
N ASP A 48 -6.93 -9.12 -6.30
CA ASP A 48 -6.08 -9.66 -7.37
C ASP A 48 -5.33 -8.50 -8.08
N PRO A 49 -4.47 -8.75 -9.09
CA PRO A 49 -3.80 -7.69 -9.82
C PRO A 49 -4.75 -6.66 -10.47
N ARG A 50 -5.97 -7.07 -10.84
CA ARG A 50 -6.96 -6.17 -11.45
C ARG A 50 -7.51 -5.20 -10.42
N GLY A 51 -7.90 -5.71 -9.25
CA GLY A 51 -8.37 -4.87 -8.16
C GLY A 51 -7.27 -3.99 -7.58
N LEU A 52 -6.01 -4.44 -7.55
CA LEU A 52 -4.88 -3.61 -7.14
C LEU A 52 -4.74 -2.38 -8.07
N ALA A 53 -4.86 -2.58 -9.38
CA ALA A 53 -4.84 -1.49 -10.36
C ALA A 53 -6.09 -0.61 -10.28
N GLU A 54 -7.29 -1.19 -10.21
CA GLU A 54 -8.57 -0.48 -10.19
C GLU A 54 -8.69 0.41 -8.95
N LEU A 55 -8.49 -0.17 -7.76
CA LEU A 55 -8.66 0.52 -6.48
C LEU A 55 -7.52 1.50 -6.21
N GLY A 56 -6.28 1.11 -6.54
CA GLY A 56 -5.12 1.99 -6.38
C GLY A 56 -5.24 3.23 -7.27
N THR A 57 -5.57 3.04 -8.56
CA THR A 57 -5.78 4.17 -9.49
C THR A 57 -6.97 5.03 -9.09
N ALA A 58 -8.03 4.43 -8.51
CA ALA A 58 -9.17 5.19 -8.01
C ALA A 58 -8.77 6.10 -6.84
N ALA A 59 -7.99 5.59 -5.89
CA ALA A 59 -7.48 6.37 -4.76
C ALA A 59 -6.50 7.47 -5.22
N ASP A 60 -5.60 7.17 -6.16
CA ASP A 60 -4.70 8.19 -6.73
C ASP A 60 -5.49 9.29 -7.46
N ALA A 61 -6.54 8.92 -8.21
CA ALA A 61 -7.39 9.88 -8.91
C ALA A 61 -8.16 10.78 -7.95
N GLU A 62 -8.68 10.21 -6.85
CA GLU A 62 -9.31 10.99 -5.76
C GLU A 62 -8.32 11.99 -5.17
N LEU A 63 -7.11 11.54 -4.83
CA LEU A 63 -6.05 12.39 -4.28
C LEU A 63 -5.61 13.49 -5.26
N ALA A 64 -5.63 13.20 -6.55
CA ALA A 64 -5.33 14.15 -7.61
C ALA A 64 -6.49 15.11 -7.94
N GLY A 65 -7.70 14.89 -7.41
CA GLY A 65 -8.90 15.66 -7.74
C GLY A 65 -9.42 15.41 -9.15
N VAL A 66 -9.20 14.20 -9.71
CA VAL A 66 -9.54 13.85 -11.09
C VAL A 66 -10.82 13.03 -11.12
N LEU A 67 -11.83 13.55 -11.83
CA LEU A 67 -13.12 12.88 -12.06
C LEU A 67 -13.26 12.32 -13.48
N ASP A 68 -12.36 12.69 -14.40
CA ASP A 68 -12.43 12.25 -15.80
C ASP A 68 -12.13 10.75 -15.94
N ARG A 69 -13.14 10.01 -16.42
CA ARG A 69 -13.08 8.56 -16.62
C ARG A 69 -12.02 8.17 -17.65
N ARG A 70 -11.85 8.96 -18.72
CA ARG A 70 -10.93 8.60 -19.81
C ARG A 70 -9.48 8.62 -19.35
N THR A 71 -9.10 9.66 -18.59
CA THR A 71 -7.78 9.82 -17.99
C THR A 71 -7.52 8.71 -16.99
N ARG A 72 -8.48 8.44 -16.10
CA ARG A 72 -8.41 7.32 -15.15
C ARG A 72 -8.18 5.98 -15.83
N SER A 73 -9.01 5.61 -16.82
CA SER A 73 -8.87 4.33 -17.53
C SER A 73 -7.57 4.20 -18.33
N ARG A 74 -6.93 5.31 -18.71
CA ARG A 74 -5.59 5.26 -19.32
C ARG A 74 -4.52 4.91 -18.28
N ILE A 75 -4.54 5.56 -17.12
CA ILE A 75 -3.59 5.31 -16.03
C ILE A 75 -3.78 3.89 -15.47
N GLU A 76 -5.02 3.46 -15.27
CA GLU A 76 -5.36 2.12 -14.76
C GLU A 76 -4.79 1.00 -15.64
N ARG A 77 -4.84 1.15 -16.97
CA ARG A 77 -4.23 0.17 -17.89
C ARG A 77 -2.72 0.08 -17.78
N ALA A 78 -2.04 1.17 -17.42
CA ALA A 78 -0.61 1.17 -17.14
C ALA A 78 -0.34 0.51 -15.78
N ALA A 79 -1.12 0.88 -14.76
CA ALA A 79 -1.04 0.30 -13.42
C ALA A 79 -1.25 -1.22 -13.41
N LEU A 80 -2.16 -1.74 -14.24
CA LEU A 80 -2.42 -3.19 -14.35
C LEU A 80 -1.19 -3.99 -14.76
N ARG A 81 -0.26 -3.41 -15.54
CA ARG A 81 0.97 -4.13 -15.91
C ARG A 81 1.89 -4.30 -14.72
N LEU A 82 2.03 -3.25 -13.92
CA LEU A 82 2.85 -3.24 -12.71
C LEU A 82 2.21 -4.09 -11.60
N ALA A 83 0.88 -4.08 -11.50
CA ALA A 83 0.13 -4.79 -10.47
C ALA A 83 0.29 -6.32 -10.52
N ARG A 84 0.70 -6.88 -11.68
CA ARG A 84 0.93 -8.33 -11.81
C ARG A 84 2.10 -8.81 -10.97
N ASP A 85 3.12 -7.97 -10.83
CA ASP A 85 4.35 -8.29 -10.11
C ASP A 85 4.38 -7.65 -8.72
N ALA A 86 3.35 -6.88 -8.34
CA ALA A 86 3.23 -6.24 -7.04
C ALA A 86 2.56 -7.17 -6.02
N SER A 87 3.23 -7.40 -4.89
CA SER A 87 2.65 -8.11 -3.74
C SER A 87 1.64 -7.25 -2.98
N GLY A 88 1.92 -5.96 -2.83
CA GLY A 88 1.05 -5.04 -2.12
C GLY A 88 1.14 -3.63 -2.68
N ARG A 89 0.29 -2.75 -2.15
CA ARG A 89 0.38 -1.31 -2.37
C ARG A 89 -0.37 -0.53 -1.30
N ALA A 90 0.31 0.40 -0.65
CA ALA A 90 -0.30 1.42 0.20
C ALA A 90 -0.53 2.73 -0.56
N VAL A 91 -1.72 3.32 -0.43
CA VAL A 91 -2.11 4.59 -1.08
C VAL A 91 -2.78 5.51 -0.06
N PRO A 92 -2.30 6.75 0.15
CA PRO A 92 -2.96 7.70 1.03
C PRO A 92 -4.24 8.23 0.37
N ARG A 93 -5.28 8.49 1.17
CA ARG A 93 -6.55 9.07 0.73
C ARG A 93 -6.69 10.52 1.12
N ALA A 94 -7.56 11.24 0.42
CA ALA A 94 -7.81 12.66 0.66
C ALA A 94 -8.36 12.94 2.08
N ASN A 95 -9.04 11.98 2.69
CA ASN A 95 -9.56 12.06 4.06
C ASN A 95 -8.50 11.78 5.15
N GLY A 96 -7.24 11.50 4.79
CA GLY A 96 -6.15 11.19 5.71
C GLY A 96 -6.07 9.72 6.14
N SER A 97 -6.95 8.84 5.67
CA SER A 97 -6.81 7.39 5.84
C SER A 97 -5.85 6.81 4.79
N VAL A 98 -5.47 5.55 4.95
CA VAL A 98 -4.62 4.82 3.99
C VAL A 98 -5.36 3.58 3.50
N LEU A 99 -5.36 3.38 2.19
CA LEU A 99 -5.78 2.15 1.55
C LEU A 99 -4.57 1.23 1.40
N VAL A 100 -4.62 0.06 2.01
CA VAL A 100 -3.63 -1.01 1.80
C VAL A 100 -4.27 -2.08 0.94
N LEU A 101 -3.68 -2.31 -0.22
CA LEU A 101 -4.09 -3.35 -1.16
C LEU A 101 -3.09 -4.49 -1.07
N VAL A 102 -3.57 -5.72 -0.92
CA VAL A 102 -2.72 -6.90 -0.93
C VAL A 102 -3.16 -7.83 -2.05
N ASN A 103 -2.23 -8.12 -2.95
CA ASN A 103 -2.43 -9.03 -4.06
C ASN A 103 -2.36 -10.49 -3.56
N VAL A 104 -3.50 -11.14 -3.38
CA VAL A 104 -3.55 -12.49 -2.83
C VAL A 104 -2.85 -13.53 -3.71
N ASP A 105 -2.73 -13.29 -5.01
CA ASP A 105 -2.10 -14.22 -5.95
C ASP A 105 -0.57 -14.31 -5.74
N GLN A 106 0.02 -13.31 -5.08
CA GLN A 106 1.46 -13.27 -4.74
C GLN A 106 1.78 -13.91 -3.38
N HIS A 107 0.79 -14.39 -2.64
CA HIS A 107 0.98 -14.91 -1.29
C HIS A 107 0.57 -16.38 -1.19
N ARG A 108 1.57 -17.27 -1.29
CA ARG A 108 1.34 -18.72 -1.17
C ARG A 108 1.18 -19.17 0.28
N THR A 109 1.72 -18.41 1.23
CA THR A 109 1.73 -18.76 2.64
C THR A 109 1.32 -17.57 3.52
N PRO A 110 0.82 -17.83 4.75
CA PRO A 110 0.62 -16.77 5.75
C PRO A 110 1.89 -15.98 6.07
N ALA A 111 3.08 -16.60 6.00
CA ALA A 111 4.37 -15.96 6.22
C ALA A 111 4.65 -14.87 5.16
N HIS A 112 4.48 -15.20 3.88
CA HIS A 112 4.60 -14.22 2.78
C HIS A 112 3.63 -13.04 3.00
N PHE A 113 2.40 -13.35 3.38
CA PHE A 113 1.39 -12.31 3.67
C PHE A 113 1.80 -11.41 4.85
N ALA A 114 2.38 -11.97 5.92
CA ALA A 114 2.81 -11.19 7.07
C ALA A 114 3.94 -10.20 6.71
N VAL A 115 4.89 -10.61 5.86
CA VAL A 115 5.97 -9.73 5.37
C VAL A 115 5.39 -8.56 4.59
N THR A 116 4.58 -8.83 3.56
CA THR A 116 3.93 -7.77 2.77
C THR A 116 3.05 -6.87 3.63
N LEU A 117 2.28 -7.44 4.56
CA LEU A 117 1.42 -6.64 5.43
C LEU A 117 2.22 -5.66 6.30
N VAL A 118 3.34 -6.11 6.88
CA VAL A 118 4.23 -5.22 7.64
C VAL A 118 4.80 -4.14 6.73
N HIS A 119 5.29 -4.52 5.54
CA HIS A 119 5.84 -3.59 4.56
C HIS A 119 4.85 -2.46 4.20
N GLU A 120 3.64 -2.82 3.82
CA GLU A 120 2.62 -1.83 3.45
C GLU A 120 2.13 -0.98 4.64
N LEU A 121 2.13 -1.53 5.85
CA LEU A 121 1.81 -0.76 7.06
C LEU A 121 2.91 0.24 7.43
N VAL A 122 4.17 -0.05 7.10
CA VAL A 122 5.25 0.94 7.25
C VAL A 122 5.01 2.10 6.29
N HIS A 123 4.60 1.84 5.04
CA HIS A 123 4.17 2.91 4.12
C HIS A 123 2.97 3.70 4.67
N ALA A 124 1.99 3.02 5.27
CA ALA A 124 0.86 3.69 5.92
C ALA A 124 1.33 4.67 7.03
N MET A 125 2.29 4.27 7.86
CA MET A 125 2.92 5.15 8.85
C MET A 125 3.66 6.32 8.20
N GLN A 126 4.40 6.07 7.12
CA GLN A 126 5.16 7.11 6.42
C GLN A 126 4.24 8.20 5.86
N PHE A 127 3.04 7.86 5.39
CA PHE A 127 2.07 8.86 4.92
C PHE A 127 1.58 9.82 6.02
N SER A 128 1.65 9.42 7.29
CA SER A 128 1.32 10.30 8.43
C SER A 128 2.37 11.38 8.70
N ARG A 129 3.56 11.26 8.10
CA ARG A 129 4.67 12.20 8.32
C ARG A 129 4.42 13.52 7.62
N LYS A 130 4.98 14.57 8.21
CA LYS A 130 4.87 15.94 7.69
C LYS A 130 5.29 15.99 6.22
N ASN A 131 4.44 16.60 5.39
CA ASN A 131 4.62 16.84 3.95
C ASN A 131 4.63 15.59 3.05
N VAL A 132 4.58 14.36 3.56
CA VAL A 132 4.62 13.15 2.71
C VAL A 132 3.35 13.04 1.87
N ALA A 133 2.17 13.09 2.49
CA ALA A 133 0.90 13.02 1.76
C ALA A 133 0.75 14.14 0.71
N GLU A 134 1.24 15.34 1.00
CA GLU A 134 1.25 16.46 0.04
C GLU A 134 2.15 16.16 -1.17
N GLN A 135 3.33 15.59 -0.93
CA GLN A 135 4.27 15.22 -2.00
C GLN A 135 3.71 14.10 -2.88
N VAL A 136 3.10 13.07 -2.27
CA VAL A 136 2.40 12.00 -2.99
C VAL A 136 1.23 12.56 -3.80
N GLY A 137 0.42 13.44 -3.22
CA GLY A 137 -0.68 14.08 -3.92
C GLY A 137 -0.23 14.96 -5.10
N ARG A 138 0.91 15.64 -4.98
CA ARG A 138 1.51 16.38 -6.09
C ARG A 138 1.96 15.43 -7.21
N ASP A 139 2.59 14.32 -6.86
CA ASP A 139 3.03 13.31 -7.83
C ASP A 139 1.82 12.67 -8.54
N ALA A 140 0.75 12.35 -7.80
CA ALA A 140 -0.52 11.90 -8.36
C ALA A 140 -1.09 12.94 -9.34
N ARG A 141 -1.18 14.23 -8.97
CA ARG A 141 -1.61 15.30 -9.89
C ARG A 141 -0.75 15.35 -11.15
N ALA A 142 0.55 15.13 -11.04
CA ALA A 142 1.44 15.10 -12.19
C ALA A 142 1.20 13.88 -13.10
N GLN A 143 1.04 12.69 -12.52
CA GLN A 143 0.73 11.46 -13.24
C GLN A 143 -0.57 11.57 -14.05
N PHE A 144 -1.59 12.23 -13.48
CA PHE A 144 -2.86 12.48 -14.15
C PHE A 144 -2.85 13.71 -15.07
N GLY A 145 -1.76 14.49 -15.11
CA GLY A 145 -1.62 15.67 -15.97
C GLY A 145 -2.36 16.92 -15.48
N VAL A 146 -2.75 16.95 -14.20
CA VAL A 146 -3.40 18.09 -13.53
C VAL A 146 -2.39 19.20 -13.23
N GLU A 147 -1.21 18.83 -12.74
CA GLU A 147 -0.14 19.76 -12.37
C GLU A 147 1.16 19.36 -13.07
N ARG A 148 1.95 20.34 -13.54
CA ARG A 148 3.28 20.03 -14.08
C ARG A 148 4.29 19.94 -12.95
N GLN A 149 4.95 18.80 -12.83
CA GLN A 149 6.08 18.60 -11.92
C GLN A 149 7.39 18.94 -12.64
N SER A 150 8.22 19.79 -12.03
CA SER A 150 9.57 20.04 -12.53
C SER A 150 10.46 18.80 -12.37
N ARG A 151 11.51 18.68 -13.20
CA ARG A 151 12.50 17.60 -13.08
C ARG A 151 13.13 17.51 -11.68
N ARG A 152 13.32 18.66 -11.02
CA ARG A 152 13.86 18.71 -9.66
C ARG A 152 12.88 18.11 -8.64
N GLN A 153 11.59 18.41 -8.77
CA GLN A 153 10.54 17.84 -7.92
C GLN A 153 10.40 16.33 -8.15
N ALA A 154 10.43 15.87 -9.41
CA ALA A 154 10.37 14.44 -9.73
C ALA A 154 11.55 13.67 -9.13
N ARG A 155 12.78 14.20 -9.25
CA ARG A 155 13.97 13.58 -8.62
C ARG A 155 13.90 13.59 -7.09
N ALA A 156 13.37 14.66 -6.50
CA ALA A 156 13.20 14.73 -5.05
C ALA A 156 12.19 13.68 -4.57
N PHE A 157 11.09 13.51 -5.29
CA PHE A 157 10.09 12.49 -5.00
C PHE A 157 10.64 11.06 -5.18
N ALA A 158 11.37 10.78 -6.26
CA ALA A 158 11.99 9.48 -6.47
C ALA A 158 12.95 9.09 -5.32
N ARG A 159 13.74 10.04 -4.80
CA ARG A 159 14.60 9.80 -3.63
C ARG A 159 13.81 9.58 -2.35
N LEU A 160 12.68 10.28 -2.17
CA LEU A 160 11.79 10.04 -1.04
C LEU A 160 11.24 8.61 -1.09
N VAL A 161 10.75 8.18 -2.26
CA VAL A 161 10.26 6.82 -2.47
C VAL A 161 11.35 5.82 -2.14
N GLU A 162 12.56 5.97 -2.69
CA GLU A 162 13.69 5.07 -2.39
C GLU A 162 14.01 4.98 -0.88
N GLN A 163 14.01 6.11 -0.16
CA GLN A 163 14.19 6.13 1.30
C GLN A 163 13.06 5.40 2.03
N HIS A 164 11.82 5.58 1.57
CA HIS A 164 10.65 4.94 2.14
C HIS A 164 10.66 3.42 1.94
N GLU A 165 11.05 2.96 0.74
CA GLU A 165 11.23 1.54 0.43
C GLU A 165 12.32 0.93 1.32
N GLN A 166 13.49 1.57 1.43
CA GLN A 166 14.58 1.09 2.28
C GLN A 166 14.16 0.95 3.74
N GLU A 167 13.39 1.91 4.25
CA GLU A 167 12.85 1.83 5.60
C GLU A 167 11.82 0.70 5.74
N ALA A 168 10.93 0.51 4.77
CA ALA A 168 9.94 -0.57 4.78
C ALA A 168 10.61 -1.94 4.82
N TYR A 169 11.60 -2.18 3.94
CA TYR A 169 12.44 -3.38 3.99
C TYR A 169 13.15 -3.53 5.34
N GLY A 170 13.67 -2.44 5.91
CA GLY A 170 14.31 -2.44 7.22
C GLY A 170 13.41 -2.85 8.39
N HIS A 171 12.09 -2.86 8.19
CA HIS A 171 11.10 -3.25 9.21
C HIS A 171 10.43 -4.59 8.94
N GLU A 172 10.72 -5.28 7.82
CA GLU A 172 10.11 -6.58 7.50
C GLU A 172 10.38 -7.66 8.56
N TYR A 173 11.48 -7.54 9.32
CA TYR A 173 11.77 -8.42 10.46
C TYR A 173 10.66 -8.46 11.52
N LEU A 174 9.79 -7.43 11.59
CA LEU A 174 8.64 -7.43 12.48
C LEU A 174 7.64 -8.55 12.11
N ALA A 175 7.64 -9.03 10.87
CA ALA A 175 6.81 -10.16 10.44
C ALA A 175 7.14 -11.44 11.20
N ASP A 176 8.38 -11.62 11.66
CA ASP A 176 8.79 -12.78 12.46
C ASP A 176 8.12 -12.81 13.85
N GLN A 177 7.66 -11.65 14.34
CA GLN A 177 6.90 -11.55 15.58
C GLN A 177 5.41 -11.88 15.37
N LEU A 178 4.93 -11.86 14.12
CA LEU A 178 3.58 -12.30 13.76
C LEU A 178 3.54 -13.81 13.49
N ILE A 179 4.52 -14.28 12.70
CA ILE A 179 4.69 -15.68 12.33
C ILE A 179 6.19 -15.97 12.43
N PRO A 180 6.63 -16.81 13.38
CA PRO A 180 8.04 -17.14 13.51
C PRO A 180 8.63 -17.69 12.21
N GLY A 181 9.73 -17.10 11.73
CA GLY A 181 10.42 -17.49 10.50
C GLY A 181 9.76 -16.98 9.21
N ALA A 182 8.88 -15.98 9.29
CA ALA A 182 8.21 -15.38 8.14
C ALA A 182 9.19 -14.82 7.11
N THR A 183 10.23 -14.10 7.55
CA THR A 183 11.22 -13.48 6.65
C THR A 183 12.04 -14.54 5.91
N ALA A 184 12.49 -15.58 6.62
CA ALA A 184 13.21 -16.71 6.03
C ALA A 184 12.34 -17.46 5.01
N SER A 185 11.06 -17.63 5.28
CA SER A 185 10.11 -18.26 4.35
C SER A 185 9.82 -17.40 3.13
N ALA A 186 9.88 -16.08 3.23
CA ALA A 186 9.65 -15.15 2.12
C ALA A 186 10.83 -15.03 1.16
N ALA A 187 12.04 -15.31 1.63
CA ALA A 187 13.26 -15.31 0.82
C ALA A 187 13.50 -16.62 0.04
N ALA A 188 12.72 -17.67 0.32
CA ALA A 188 12.84 -19.01 -0.27
C ALA A 188 11.85 -19.25 -1.42
#